data_AF-A0A218YV96-F1
#
_entry.id   AF-A0A218YV96-F1
#
_cell.length_a   1.000
_cell.length_b   1.000
_cell.length_c   1.000
_cell.angle_alpha   90.00
_cell.angle_beta   90.00
_cell.angle_gamma   90.00
#
_symmetry.space_group_name_H-M   'P 1'
#
loop_
_entity.id
_entity.type
_entity.pdbx_description
1 polymer ?
#
loop_
_entity_poly.entity_id
_entity_poly.type
_entity_poly.pdbx_seq_one_letter_code
_entity_poly.pdbx_strand_id
1 'polypeptide(L)' 'MSMFRAKKLDLGGFVNIKVIRDHTKRKVFAQNEPERYLPCFFQPPYNFRMNALQGNLPGVKKASW' A
#
# COMPACT_ATOMS: atom_id res chain seq x y z
N MET A 1 -10.11 7.67 -8.99
CA MET A 1 -8.93 8.11 -9.78
C MET A 1 -8.68 9.62 -9.72
N SER A 2 -9.72 10.45 -9.49
CA SER A 2 -9.54 11.89 -9.26
C SER A 2 -8.55 12.20 -8.13
N MET A 3 -8.63 11.47 -7.00
CA MET A 3 -7.78 11.69 -5.83
C MET A 3 -6.28 11.40 -6.03
N PHE A 4 -5.94 10.41 -6.88
CA PHE A 4 -4.55 9.97 -7.08
C PHE A 4 -3.88 10.61 -8.30
N ARG A 5 -4.64 11.34 -9.12
CA ARG A 5 -4.10 11.99 -10.30
C ARG A 5 -3.39 13.28 -9.88
N ALA A 6 -2.12 13.41 -10.27
CA ALA A 6 -1.36 14.63 -10.03
C ALA A 6 -1.99 15.84 -10.76
N LYS A 7 -1.95 17.01 -10.12
CA LYS A 7 -2.45 18.27 -10.69
C LYS A 7 -1.56 18.78 -11.83
N LYS A 8 -0.25 18.52 -11.74
CA LYS A 8 0.75 18.77 -12.80
C LYS A 8 1.10 17.46 -13.50
N LEU A 9 1.29 17.52 -14.81
CA LEU A 9 1.59 16.33 -15.62
C LEU A 9 3.12 16.11 -15.68
N ASP A 10 3.58 14.96 -15.19
CA ASP A 10 5.00 14.60 -15.13
C ASP A 10 5.41 13.60 -16.24
N LEU A 11 4.76 13.67 -17.42
CA LEU A 11 4.99 12.76 -18.54
C LEU A 11 5.64 13.53 -19.70
N GLY A 12 6.79 13.05 -20.19
CA GLY A 12 7.61 13.73 -21.22
C GLY A 12 7.49 13.16 -22.64
N GLY A 13 6.37 12.52 -23.00
CA GLY A 13 6.18 11.85 -24.29
C GLY A 13 4.71 11.80 -24.72
N PHE A 14 4.30 10.78 -25.48
CA PHE A 14 2.91 10.64 -25.93
C PHE A 14 1.93 10.48 -24.76
N VAL A 15 0.99 11.42 -24.64
CA VAL A 15 0.01 11.48 -23.56
C VAL A 15 -1.33 10.95 -24.03
N ASN A 16 -1.74 9.79 -23.50
CA ASN A 16 -3.06 9.20 -23.73
C ASN A 16 -3.75 8.95 -22.38
N ILE A 17 -5.08 8.95 -22.34
CA ILE A 17 -5.87 8.74 -21.11
C ILE A 17 -5.51 7.42 -20.42
N LYS A 18 -5.21 6.36 -21.19
CA LYS A 18 -4.75 5.07 -20.66
C LYS A 18 -3.36 5.16 -20.05
N VAL A 19 -2.45 5.90 -20.69
CA VAL A 19 -1.06 6.09 -20.23
C VAL A 19 -1.03 6.87 -18.93
N ILE A 20 -1.81 7.95 -18.81
CA ILE A 20 -1.94 8.72 -17.55
C ILE A 20 -2.47 7.83 -16.43
N ARG A 21 -3.48 7.01 -16.74
CA ARG A 21 -4.10 6.09 -15.76
C ARG A 21 -3.09 5.10 -15.23
N ASP A 22 -2.33 4.51 -16.13
CA ASP A 22 -1.33 3.48 -15.85
C ASP A 22 -0.15 4.04 -15.05
N HIS A 23 0.35 5.23 -15.41
CA HIS A 23 1.38 5.95 -14.64
C HIS A 23 0.95 6.22 -13.20
N THR A 24 -0.30 6.67 -13.02
CA THR A 24 -0.85 6.92 -11.69
C THR A 24 -0.92 5.64 -10.87
N LYS A 25 -1.31 4.50 -11.47
CA LYS A 25 -1.31 3.20 -10.79
C LYS A 25 0.09 2.79 -10.35
N ARG A 26 1.12 2.94 -11.20
CA ARG A 26 2.50 2.60 -10.85
C ARG A 26 3.04 3.43 -9.69
N LYS A 27 2.75 4.74 -9.65
CA LYS A 27 3.14 5.61 -8.54
C LYS A 27 2.48 5.21 -7.22
N VAL A 28 1.18 4.95 -7.23
CA VAL A 28 0.44 4.51 -6.04
C VAL A 28 0.90 3.12 -5.59
N PHE A 29 1.16 2.21 -6.53
CA PHE A 29 1.74 0.90 -6.25
C PHE A 29 3.06 1.04 -5.50
N ALA A 30 4.02 1.79 -6.05
CA ALA A 30 5.32 2.01 -5.43
C ALA A 30 5.25 2.63 -4.02
N GLN A 31 4.24 3.47 -3.73
CA GLN A 31 4.05 4.08 -2.41
C GLN A 31 3.43 3.12 -1.38
N ASN A 32 2.53 2.23 -1.82
CA ASN A 32 1.75 1.36 -0.94
C ASN A 32 2.18 -0.12 -0.97
N GLU A 33 3.32 -0.43 -1.59
CA GLU A 33 3.93 -1.77 -1.54
C GLU A 33 3.98 -2.34 -0.10
N PRO A 34 4.60 -1.68 0.90
CA PRO A 34 4.77 -2.28 2.22
C PRO A 34 3.45 -2.54 2.95
N GLU A 35 2.45 -1.69 2.76
CA GLU A 35 1.14 -1.83 3.42
C GLU A 35 0.28 -2.93 2.80
N ARG A 36 0.52 -3.28 1.52
CA ARG A 36 -0.23 -4.32 0.82
C ARG A 36 0.08 -5.73 1.29
N TYR A 37 1.30 -5.98 1.77
CA TYR A 37 1.71 -7.27 2.34
C TYR A 37 1.34 -7.40 3.83
N LEU A 38 0.54 -6.46 4.35
CA LEU A 38 -0.09 -6.56 5.66
C LEU A 38 -1.54 -7.11 5.63
N PRO A 39 -1.97 -8.07 4.79
CA PRO A 39 -3.08 -8.88 5.22
C PRO A 39 -2.50 -9.75 6.33
N CYS A 40 -2.95 -9.48 7.56
CA CYS A 40 -2.67 -10.25 8.78
C CYS A 40 -2.79 -11.79 8.62
N PHE A 41 -3.36 -12.27 7.51
CA PHE A 41 -3.53 -13.68 7.17
C PHE A 41 -2.49 -14.26 6.18
N PHE A 42 -1.72 -13.44 5.47
CA PHE A 42 -0.70 -13.91 4.50
C PHE A 42 0.74 -13.73 4.99
N GLN A 43 0.94 -13.33 6.26
CA GLN A 43 2.26 -13.18 6.85
C GLN A 43 2.72 -14.46 7.57
N PRO A 44 4.03 -14.79 7.56
CA PRO A 44 4.57 -15.83 8.42
C PRO A 44 4.27 -15.56 9.90
N PRO A 45 4.08 -16.58 10.75
CA PRO A 45 3.70 -16.41 12.16
C PRO A 45 4.64 -15.50 12.96
N TYR A 46 5.94 -15.52 12.63
CA TYR A 46 6.93 -14.65 13.26
C TYR A 46 6.70 -13.17 12.95
N ASN A 47 6.45 -12.82 11.67
CA ASN A 47 6.22 -11.43 11.27
C ASN A 47 4.91 -10.89 11.88
N PHE A 48 3.86 -11.72 11.92
CA PHE A 48 2.61 -11.38 12.61
C PHE A 48 2.86 -11.07 14.10
N ARG A 49 3.63 -11.91 14.79
CA ARG A 49 3.99 -11.69 16.20
C ARG A 49 4.76 -10.39 16.41
N MET A 50 5.77 -10.10 15.58
CA MET A 50 6.55 -8.86 15.71
C MET A 50 5.69 -7.62 15.48
N ASN A 51 4.81 -7.64 14.47
CA ASN A 51 3.87 -6.55 14.18
C ASN A 51 2.79 -6.40 15.27
N ALA A 52 2.32 -7.51 15.85
CA ALA A 52 1.36 -7.51 16.96
C ALA A 52 1.97 -6.90 18.24
N LEU A 53 3.24 -7.22 18.54
CA LEU A 53 3.96 -6.65 19.68
C LEU A 53 4.26 -5.16 19.49
N GLN A 54 4.53 -4.73 18.26
CA GLN A 54 4.73 -3.32 17.90
C GLN A 54 3.42 -2.50 17.86
N GLY A 55 2.25 -3.15 17.91
CA GLY A 55 0.96 -2.46 17.87
C GLY A 55 0.51 -2.01 16.48
N ASN A 56 1.14 -2.51 15.42
CA ASN A 56 0.82 -2.17 14.03
C ASN A 56 -0.46 -2.86 13.52
N LEU A 57 -1.04 -3.79 14.30
CA LEU A 57 -2.21 -4.57 13.92
C LEU A 57 -3.47 -4.05 14.64
N PRO A 58 -4.49 -3.57 13.91
CA PRO A 58 -5.71 -3.07 14.54
C PRO A 58 -6.45 -4.21 15.24
N GLY A 59 -6.76 -4.03 16.54
CA GLY A 59 -7.59 -4.96 17.32
C GLY A 59 -6.87 -6.17 17.93
N VAL A 60 -5.57 -6.34 17.72
CA VAL A 60 -4.79 -7.45 18.31
C VAL A 60 -4.24 -7.05 19.68
N LYS A 61 -4.48 -7.85 20.72
CA LYS A 61 -3.93 -7.68 22.07
C LYS A 61 -3.39 -9.00 22.61
N LYS A 62 -2.37 -8.94 23.46
CA LYS A 62 -1.85 -10.13 24.15
C LYS A 62 -2.93 -10.67 25.07
N ALA A 63 -3.35 -11.92 24.84
CA ALA A 63 -4.26 -12.58 25.75
C ALA A 63 -3.52 -12.82 27.09
N SER A 64 -4.17 -12.43 28.17
CA SER A 64 -3.77 -12.73 29.54
C SER A 64 -5.04 -13.25 30.21
N TRP A 65 -5.09 -14.56 30.36
CA TRP A 65 -6.03 -15.23 31.25
C TRP A 65 -5.26 -15.70 32.48
#